data_AF-A0A2V6RJX4-F1
#
_entry.id   AF-A0A2V6RJX4-F1
#
_cell.length_a   1.000
_cell.length_b   1.000
_cell.length_c   1.000
_cell.angle_alpha   90.00
_cell.angle_beta   90.00
_cell.angle_gamma   90.00
#
_symmetry.space_group_name_H-M   'P 1'
#
loop_
_entity.id
_entity.type
_entity.pdbx_description
1 polymer ?
#
loop_
_entity_poly.entity_id
_entity_poly.type
_entity_poly.pdbx_seq_one_letter_code
_entity_poly.pdbx_strand_id
1 'polypeptide(L)'
;MPVFAVHEGKLTTQYSRTFVEAAQKLPGVPRLSPAQEEALDLHAAVCEELAFTMELQPGDLQLLNNHVIYHSRTAYEDDDGPDRDRLLLRLWLAPPNSRALPPGFEVLWGTTAPGAPRGGIAQPTTAG
;
A
#
# COMPACT_ATOMS: atom_id res chain seq x y z
N MET A 1 -2.99 6.87 -12.50
CA MET A 1 -3.13 7.40 -11.12
C MET A 1 -1.79 7.98 -10.68
N PRO A 2 -1.73 9.17 -10.09
CA PRO A 2 -0.48 9.77 -9.62
C PRO A 2 0.02 9.10 -8.31
N VAL A 3 1.33 9.18 -8.05
CA VAL A 3 1.94 8.67 -6.80
C VAL A 3 1.50 9.52 -5.60
N PHE A 4 1.57 10.84 -5.73
CA PHE A 4 1.14 11.80 -4.71
C PHE A 4 0.03 12.69 -5.26
N ALA A 5 -0.93 13.04 -4.42
CA ALA A 5 -1.91 14.06 -4.73
C ALA A 5 -2.42 14.72 -3.44
N VAL A 6 -2.73 16.02 -3.53
CA VAL A 6 -3.37 16.78 -2.45
C VAL A 6 -4.80 17.08 -2.88
N HIS A 7 -5.75 16.77 -1.99
CA HIS A 7 -7.16 17.09 -2.20
C HIS A 7 -7.74 17.60 -0.89
N GLU A 8 -8.44 18.74 -0.94
CA GLU A 8 -8.98 19.42 0.24
C GLU A 8 -7.93 19.64 1.36
N GLY A 9 -6.72 20.02 0.97
CA GLY A 9 -5.60 20.25 1.90
C GLY A 9 -5.00 18.98 2.52
N LYS A 10 -5.42 17.79 2.08
CA LYS A 10 -4.95 16.50 2.62
C LYS A 10 -4.10 15.76 1.60
N LEU A 11 -2.87 15.42 1.96
CA LEU A 11 -1.98 14.58 1.16
C LEU A 11 -2.48 13.14 1.12
N THR A 12 -2.52 12.57 -0.07
CA THR A 12 -2.71 11.14 -0.33
C THR A 12 -1.53 10.64 -1.14
N THR A 13 -1.07 9.44 -0.80
CA THR A 13 -0.05 8.74 -1.56
C THR A 13 -0.40 7.29 -1.83
N GLN A 14 0.04 6.78 -2.98
CA GLN A 14 -0.03 5.37 -3.34
C GLN A 14 1.15 5.00 -4.22
N TYR A 15 1.97 4.08 -3.72
CA TYR A 15 3.19 3.65 -4.38
C TYR A 15 3.45 2.16 -4.13
N SER A 16 4.05 1.51 -5.12
CA SER A 16 4.69 0.20 -4.99
C SER A 16 5.70 0.07 -6.12
N ARG A 17 7.00 0.04 -5.78
CA ARG A 17 8.08 -0.13 -6.76
C ARG A 17 7.86 -1.38 -7.61
N THR A 18 7.53 -2.49 -6.96
CA THR A 18 7.28 -3.78 -7.60
C THR A 18 6.17 -3.71 -8.65
N PHE A 19 5.06 -3.02 -8.39
CA PHE A 19 3.99 -2.88 -9.37
C PHE A 19 4.36 -1.97 -10.53
N VAL A 20 5.12 -0.90 -10.27
CA VAL A 20 5.65 -0.03 -11.34
C VAL A 20 6.58 -0.82 -12.26
N GLU A 21 7.52 -1.58 -11.70
CA GLU A 21 8.45 -2.42 -12.47
C GLU A 21 7.74 -3.55 -13.22
N ALA A 22 6.72 -4.17 -12.62
CA ALA A 22 5.89 -5.16 -13.30
C ALA A 22 5.13 -4.54 -14.48
N ALA A 23 4.55 -3.35 -14.30
CA ALA A 23 3.83 -2.64 -15.35
C ALA A 23 4.76 -2.26 -16.52
N GLN A 24 6.01 -1.88 -16.25
CA GLN A 24 7.01 -1.61 -17.30
C GLN A 24 7.30 -2.83 -18.19
N LYS A 25 6.95 -4.05 -17.79
CA LYS A 25 7.10 -5.26 -18.63
C LYS A 25 5.93 -5.46 -19.60
N LEU A 26 4.82 -4.75 -19.42
CA LEU A 26 3.62 -4.90 -20.23
C LEU A 26 3.69 -4.09 -21.53
N PRO A 27 3.16 -4.62 -22.65
CA PRO A 27 3.08 -3.87 -23.90
C PRO A 27 2.11 -2.69 -23.78
N GLY A 28 2.44 -1.56 -24.43
CA GLY A 28 1.61 -0.36 -24.43
C GLY A 28 1.72 0.53 -23.19
N VAL A 29 2.46 0.09 -22.15
CA VAL A 29 2.77 0.94 -21.00
C VAL A 29 3.88 1.93 -21.38
N PRO A 30 3.68 3.26 -21.20
CA PRO A 30 4.72 4.25 -21.43
C PRO A 30 5.98 3.94 -20.60
N ARG A 31 7.14 4.04 -21.24
CA ARG A 31 8.42 3.91 -20.55
C ARG A 31 8.61 5.07 -19.59
N LEU A 32 9.16 4.77 -18.42
CA LEU A 32 9.59 5.82 -17.49
C LEU A 32 10.67 6.67 -18.15
N SER A 33 10.61 7.98 -17.95
CA SER A 33 11.72 8.85 -18.28
C SER A 33 12.85 8.70 -17.24
N PRO A 34 14.10 9.06 -17.58
CA PRO A 34 15.20 9.03 -16.61
C PRO A 34 14.89 9.81 -15.32
N ALA A 35 14.23 10.97 -15.44
CA ALA A 35 13.84 11.78 -14.28
C ALA A 35 12.76 11.10 -13.42
N GLN A 36 11.88 10.29 -14.03
CA GLN A 36 10.90 9.51 -13.28
C GLN A 36 11.55 8.34 -12.55
N GLU A 37 12.51 7.66 -13.17
CA GLU A 37 13.30 6.62 -12.50
C GLU A 37 14.06 7.18 -11.30
N GLU A 38 14.78 8.29 -11.49
CA GLU A 38 15.49 9.00 -10.43
C GLU A 38 14.55 9.40 -9.28
N ALA A 39 13.37 9.93 -9.59
CA ALA A 39 12.39 10.30 -8.58
C ALA A 39 11.89 9.09 -7.78
N LEU A 40 11.69 7.94 -8.43
CA LEU A 40 11.25 6.70 -7.77
C LEU A 40 12.37 6.07 -6.93
N ASP A 41 13.63 6.21 -7.33
CA ASP A 41 14.80 5.77 -6.57
C ASP A 41 15.00 6.64 -5.32
N LEU A 42 14.97 7.96 -5.47
CA LEU A 42 15.03 8.90 -4.35
C LEU A 42 13.87 8.65 -3.37
N HIS A 43 12.68 8.43 -3.89
CA HIS A 43 11.52 8.15 -3.06
C HIS A 43 11.70 6.88 -2.22
N ALA A 44 12.22 5.81 -2.82
CA ALA A 44 12.52 4.57 -2.09
C ALA A 44 13.59 4.79 -1.03
N ALA A 45 14.66 5.53 -1.34
CA ALA A 45 15.73 5.85 -0.39
C ALA A 45 15.22 6.65 0.82
N VAL A 46 14.38 7.66 0.60
CA VAL A 46 13.76 8.45 1.69
C VAL A 46 12.81 7.60 2.52
N CYS A 47 12.05 6.69 1.90
CA CYS A 47 11.18 5.78 2.65
C CYS A 47 11.96 4.85 3.55
N GLU A 48 13.12 4.35 3.09
CA GLU A 48 14.02 3.50 3.87
C GLU A 48 14.65 4.28 5.03
N GLU A 49 15.15 5.50 4.77
CA GLU A 49 15.74 6.37 5.79
C GLU A 49 14.74 6.71 6.92
N LEU A 50 13.48 6.95 6.55
CA LEU A 50 12.42 7.33 7.48
C LEU A 50 11.61 6.13 7.98
N ALA A 51 11.98 4.90 7.61
CA ALA A 51 11.25 3.72 8.00
C ALA A 51 11.27 3.53 9.53
N PHE A 52 10.10 3.26 10.10
CA PHE A 52 9.99 2.82 11.48
C PHE A 52 9.77 1.31 11.51
N THR A 53 10.74 0.58 12.04
CA THR A 53 10.68 -0.88 12.19
C THR A 53 10.02 -1.24 13.51
N MET A 54 9.00 -2.09 13.44
CA MET A 54 8.29 -2.64 14.60
C MET A 54 8.22 -4.16 14.50
N GLU A 55 8.58 -4.84 15.58
CA GLU A 55 8.29 -6.26 15.76
C GLU A 55 6.93 -6.40 16.46
N LEU A 56 5.98 -7.10 15.83
CA LEU A 56 4.65 -7.34 16.42
C LEU A 56 4.67 -8.60 17.28
N GLN A 57 4.40 -8.44 18.57
CA GLN A 57 4.23 -9.54 19.52
C GLN A 57 2.77 -10.00 19.59
N PRO A 58 2.50 -11.22 20.11
CA PRO A 58 1.13 -11.65 20.38
C PRO A 58 0.36 -10.63 21.23
N GLY A 59 -0.76 -10.14 20.69
CA GLY A 59 -1.59 -9.10 21.33
C GLY A 59 -1.36 -7.68 20.82
N ASP A 60 -0.28 -7.42 20.08
CA ASP A 60 -0.04 -6.11 19.48
C ASP A 60 -1.01 -5.81 18.35
N LEU A 61 -1.39 -4.53 18.24
CA LEU A 61 -2.24 -4.02 17.17
C LEU A 61 -1.53 -2.88 16.43
N GLN A 62 -1.42 -3.03 15.10
CA GLN A 62 -0.93 -1.98 14.22
C GLN A 62 -2.08 -1.40 13.38
N LEU A 63 -2.31 -0.11 13.52
CA LEU A 63 -3.29 0.63 12.73
C LEU A 63 -2.56 1.56 11.76
N LEU A 64 -2.78 1.35 10.46
CA LEU A 64 -2.12 2.10 9.39
C LEU A 64 -3.15 2.84 8.55
N ASN A 65 -2.91 4.13 8.33
CA ASN A 65 -3.66 4.88 7.32
C ASN A 65 -2.97 4.67 5.96
N ASN A 66 -3.54 3.77 5.15
CA ASN A 66 -2.95 3.37 3.86
C ASN A 66 -2.82 4.49 2.83
N HIS A 67 -3.43 5.66 3.09
CA HIS A 67 -3.35 6.81 2.20
C HIS A 67 -2.18 7.75 2.52
N VAL A 68 -1.45 7.52 3.62
CA VAL A 68 -0.31 8.36 4.04
C VAL A 68 0.86 7.56 4.61
N ILE A 69 0.71 6.25 4.85
CA ILE A 69 1.76 5.38 5.37
C ILE A 69 1.99 4.22 4.40
N TYR A 70 3.24 4.04 3.95
CA TYR A 70 3.66 2.80 3.33
C TYR A 70 4.06 1.80 4.41
N HIS A 71 3.87 0.52 4.10
CA HIS A 71 4.25 -0.55 5.00
C HIS A 71 4.69 -1.76 4.20
N SER A 72 5.63 -2.50 4.78
CA SER A 72 6.19 -3.72 4.23
C SER A 72 6.51 -4.67 5.38
N ARG A 73 7.13 -5.81 5.05
CA ARG A 73 7.73 -6.70 6.02
C ARG A 73 9.15 -7.02 5.57
N THR A 74 10.03 -7.27 6.54
CA THR A 74 11.32 -7.88 6.29
C THR A 74 11.17 -9.30 5.76
N ALA A 75 12.20 -9.79 5.07
CA ALA A 75 12.31 -11.21 4.75
C ALA A 75 12.40 -12.02 6.04
N TYR A 76 11.77 -13.19 6.06
CA TYR A 76 11.82 -14.14 7.16
C TYR A 76 11.74 -15.55 6.59
N GLU A 77 12.21 -16.53 7.36
CA GLU A 77 12.10 -17.95 7.08
C GLU A 77 11.04 -18.54 8.02
N ASP A 78 10.21 -19.43 7.49
CA ASP A 78 9.27 -20.18 8.32
C ASP A 78 10.06 -21.17 9.20
N ASP A 79 9.65 -21.36 10.45
CA ASP A 79 10.35 -22.22 11.42
C ASP A 79 9.82 -23.66 11.31
N ASP A 80 10.71 -24.65 11.38
CA ASP A 80 10.33 -26.05 11.25
C ASP A 80 9.57 -26.53 12.51
N GLY A 81 8.24 -26.58 12.45
CA GLY A 81 7.41 -27.22 13.48
C GLY A 81 5.98 -26.70 13.55
N PRO A 82 5.03 -27.50 14.08
CA PRO A 82 3.66 -27.04 14.29
C PRO A 82 3.65 -25.85 15.27
N ASP A 83 2.79 -24.86 14.97
CA ASP A 83 2.53 -23.67 15.81
C ASP A 83 3.71 -22.68 15.97
N ARG A 84 4.70 -22.71 15.06
CA ARG A 84 5.86 -21.78 15.12
C ARG A 84 5.82 -20.66 14.08
N ASP A 85 4.84 -20.69 13.18
CA ASP A 85 4.70 -19.71 12.12
C ASP A 85 4.21 -18.35 12.64
N ARG A 86 4.73 -17.29 12.00
CA ARG A 86 4.24 -15.93 12.23
C ARG A 86 2.81 -15.77 11.69
N LEU A 87 1.83 -15.71 12.58
CA LEU A 87 0.43 -15.47 12.24
C LEU A 87 -0.04 -14.06 12.59
N LEU A 88 -0.57 -13.33 11.60
CA LEU A 88 -1.23 -12.04 11.80
C LEU A 88 -2.63 -12.07 11.20
N LEU A 89 -3.60 -11.56 11.97
CA LEU A 89 -4.93 -11.25 11.43
C LEU A 89 -4.90 -9.85 10.80
N ARG A 90 -5.54 -9.69 9.64
CA ARG A 90 -5.59 -8.42 8.91
C ARG A 90 -7.01 -8.01 8.59
N LEU A 91 -7.33 -6.74 8.86
CA LEU A 91 -8.61 -6.13 8.55
C LEU A 91 -8.41 -4.87 7.69
N TRP A 92 -9.25 -4.72 6.68
CA TRP A 92 -9.42 -3.44 5.98
C TRP A 92 -10.55 -2.66 6.63
N LEU A 93 -10.30 -1.41 7.01
CA LEU A 93 -11.26 -0.56 7.69
C LEU A 93 -11.48 0.75 6.90
N ALA A 94 -12.74 1.03 6.57
CA ALA A 94 -13.17 2.30 6.00
C ALA A 94 -14.12 2.98 6.99
N PRO A 95 -13.65 3.99 7.76
CA PRO A 95 -14.51 4.63 8.74
C PRO A 95 -15.57 5.51 8.04
N PRO A 96 -16.80 5.65 8.61
CA PRO A 96 -17.87 6.47 8.03
C PRO A 96 -17.51 7.96 7.88
N ASN A 97 -16.53 8.45 8.64
CA ASN A 97 -16.00 9.81 8.55
C ASN A 97 -14.69 9.89 7.74
N SER A 98 -14.40 8.89 6.90
CA SER A 98 -13.23 8.90 6.01
C SER A 98 -13.27 10.08 5.04
N ARG A 99 -12.09 10.65 4.77
CA ARG A 99 -11.92 11.78 3.83
C ARG A 99 -12.22 11.39 2.38
N ALA A 100 -12.51 12.39 1.57
CA ALA A 100 -12.46 12.23 0.12
C ALA A 100 -11.02 11.91 -0.33
N LEU A 101 -10.89 11.11 -1.39
CA LEU A 101 -9.59 10.88 -2.04
C LEU A 101 -9.47 11.76 -3.30
N PRO A 102 -8.25 12.08 -3.73
CA PRO A 102 -8.05 12.83 -4.96
C PRO A 102 -8.66 12.11 -6.18
N PRO A 103 -9.15 12.84 -7.19
CA PRO A 103 -9.60 12.23 -8.45
C PRO A 103 -8.51 11.35 -9.10
N GLY A 104 -8.91 10.25 -9.72
CA GLY A 104 -8.03 9.25 -10.32
C GLY A 104 -7.63 8.10 -9.39
N PHE A 105 -7.92 8.21 -8.08
CA PHE A 105 -7.68 7.14 -7.10
C PHE A 105 -8.77 6.06 -7.11
N GLU A 106 -9.94 6.34 -7.68
CA GLU A 106 -11.01 5.36 -7.89
C GLU A 106 -10.55 4.14 -8.69
N VAL A 107 -9.50 4.27 -9.51
CA VAL A 107 -8.92 3.16 -10.29
C VAL A 107 -8.45 2.01 -9.38
N LEU A 108 -7.89 2.35 -8.21
CA LEU A 108 -7.44 1.35 -7.24
C LEU A 108 -8.45 1.13 -6.12
N TRP A 109 -9.16 2.19 -5.72
CA TRP A 109 -9.98 2.20 -4.50
C TRP A 109 -11.49 2.02 -4.76
N GLY A 110 -11.92 1.98 -6.02
CA GLY A 110 -13.32 1.89 -6.44
C GLY A 110 -14.12 3.18 -6.28
N THR A 111 -13.92 3.92 -5.19
CA THR A 111 -14.58 5.21 -4.92
C THR A 111 -13.65 6.19 -4.22
N THR A 112 -13.84 7.47 -4.53
CA THR A 112 -13.14 8.60 -3.89
C THR A 112 -14.04 9.43 -2.98
N ALA A 113 -15.35 9.15 -2.94
CA ALA A 113 -16.31 9.88 -2.13
C ALA A 113 -16.02 9.75 -0.63
N PRO A 114 -16.18 10.79 0.21
CA PRO A 114 -15.97 10.68 1.66
C PRO A 114 -16.99 9.72 2.30
N GLY A 115 -16.61 9.08 3.40
CA GLY A 115 -17.47 8.15 4.15
C GLY A 115 -17.86 6.85 3.43
N ALA A 116 -17.47 6.69 2.17
CA ALA A 116 -17.76 5.49 1.39
C ALA A 116 -16.85 4.31 1.80
N PRO A 117 -17.40 3.09 1.93
CA PRO A 117 -16.61 1.87 2.09
C PRO A 117 -15.62 1.70 0.94
N ARG A 118 -14.34 1.44 1.27
CA ARG A 118 -13.28 1.19 0.29
C ARG A 118 -12.17 0.33 0.89
N GLY A 119 -11.34 -0.23 0.01
CA GLY A 119 -10.20 -1.05 0.36
C GLY A 119 -10.49 -2.55 0.31
N GLY A 120 -9.43 -3.33 0.51
CA GLY A 120 -9.43 -4.75 0.22
C GLY A 120 -9.01 -5.04 -1.22
N ILE A 121 -8.06 -5.96 -1.38
CA ILE A 121 -7.94 -6.73 -2.61
C ILE A 121 -8.81 -7.95 -2.36
N ALA A 122 -9.89 -8.11 -3.12
CA ALA A 122 -10.70 -9.32 -3.03
C ALA A 122 -9.78 -10.53 -3.27
N GLN A 123 -9.60 -11.36 -2.25
CA GLN A 123 -9.06 -12.70 -2.45
C GLN A 123 -10.10 -13.44 -3.29
N PRO A 124 -9.72 -14.13 -4.37
CA PRO A 124 -10.66 -15.03 -5.04
C PRO A 124 -11.17 -16.00 -3.97
N THR A 125 -12.48 -16.13 -3.84
CA THR A 125 -13.07 -17.15 -2.99
C THR A 125 -12.56 -18.50 -3.47
N THR A 126 -11.74 -19.16 -2.67
CA THR A 126 -11.51 -20.59 -2.84
C THR A 126 -12.85 -21.27 -2.61
N ALA A 127 -13.42 -21.85 -3.67
CA ALA A 127 -14.52 -22.77 -3.51
C ALA A 127 -14.02 -23.92 -2.63
N GLY A 128 -14.65 -24.08 -1.46
CA GLY A 128 -14.44 -25.23 -0.58
C GLY A 128 -15.07 -26.49 -1.14
#